data_AF-A0A556U8V0-F1
#
_entry.id   AF-A0A556U8V0-F1
#
_cell.length_a   1.000
_cell.length_b   1.000
_cell.length_c   1.000
_cell.angle_alpha   90.00
_cell.angle_beta   90.00
_cell.angle_gamma   90.00
#
_symmetry.space_group_name_H-M   'P 1'
#
loop_
_entity.id
_entity.type
_entity.pdbx_description
1 polymer ?
#
loop_
_entity_poly.entity_id
_entity_poly.type
_entity_poly.pdbx_seq_one_letter_code
_entity_poly.pdbx_strand_id
1 'polypeptide(L)'
;MAGKSPGPFPNCDWRFNEFPNPAAHALHVTCVELMALAVPGKDVGNALLNVVLKSQPLVPRENVTAWMNAIGLIITALPEPYWIVLHDRIVSVISSPALTSETAWVGYPFQLLDFTACHQSYSEMYCSYVLALAHAVWHHSSIGQLSLIPKFLSEVMKPLVKTEFQLLYIYHLVGPFLQRFQQERTRCMLEIGVAFYEMLQAVDYHNKHLAYMDPICDFLYHIKYMFTGDSVKDQVEKIICALRPAMKLRLRFITHISKMEPAVAVATATSVSQPTTVSSPAPQTATGPSSIPLSVPQ
;
A
#
# COMPACT_ATOMS: atom_id res chain seq x y z
N MET A 1 -13.86 -13.86 20.66
CA MET A 1 -14.46 -15.11 21.17
C MET A 1 -15.87 -15.21 20.62
N ALA A 2 -16.20 -16.28 19.88
CA ALA A 2 -17.49 -16.44 19.19
C ALA A 2 -18.67 -16.82 20.12
N GLY A 3 -18.59 -16.52 21.43
CA GLY A 3 -19.69 -16.73 22.39
C GLY A 3 -20.23 -18.17 22.45
N LYS A 4 -19.36 -19.20 22.43
CA LYS A 4 -19.78 -20.61 22.40
C LYS A 4 -20.15 -21.17 23.77
N SER A 5 -21.06 -22.14 23.79
CA SER A 5 -21.44 -22.97 24.96
C SER A 5 -21.19 -24.46 24.66
N PRO A 6 -20.38 -25.17 25.48
CA PRO A 6 -19.53 -24.63 26.56
C PRO A 6 -18.38 -23.78 26.01
N GLY A 7 -17.99 -22.75 26.77
CA GLY A 7 -16.83 -21.93 26.47
C GLY A 7 -15.53 -22.61 26.90
N PRO A 8 -14.37 -22.25 26.28
CA PRO A 8 -13.08 -22.85 26.63
C PRO A 8 -12.58 -22.47 28.03
N PHE A 9 -13.05 -21.34 28.57
CA PHE A 9 -12.79 -20.91 29.94
C PHE A 9 -14.12 -20.84 30.72
N PRO A 10 -14.13 -21.17 32.01
CA PRO A 10 -15.31 -21.00 32.85
C PRO A 10 -15.68 -19.51 32.94
N ASN A 11 -16.98 -19.21 32.95
CA ASN A 11 -17.44 -17.84 33.15
C ASN A 11 -17.31 -17.46 34.63
N CYS A 12 -16.94 -16.21 34.92
CA CYS A 12 -16.83 -15.67 36.26
C CYS A 12 -17.47 -14.27 36.36
N ASP A 13 -17.64 -13.75 37.59
CA ASP A 13 -18.10 -12.37 37.79
C ASP A 13 -16.97 -11.38 37.51
N TRP A 14 -16.91 -10.86 36.28
CA TRP A 14 -15.84 -9.99 35.81
C TRP A 14 -15.69 -8.68 36.60
N ARG A 15 -16.68 -8.28 37.41
CA ARG A 15 -16.58 -7.09 38.27
C ARG A 15 -15.57 -7.25 39.40
N PHE A 16 -15.30 -8.50 39.79
CA PHE A 16 -14.39 -8.86 40.87
C PHE A 16 -13.13 -9.57 40.37
N ASN A 17 -12.86 -9.51 39.06
CA ASN A 17 -11.67 -10.08 38.45
C ASN A 17 -10.77 -8.96 37.92
N GLU A 18 -9.48 -9.26 37.75
CA GLU A 18 -8.50 -8.33 37.18
C GLU A 18 -8.78 -7.97 35.72
N PHE A 19 -9.48 -8.85 35.00
CA PHE A 19 -9.87 -8.65 33.61
C PHE A 19 -11.32 -8.20 33.47
N PRO A 20 -11.61 -7.24 32.58
CA PRO A 20 -12.96 -6.68 32.44
C PRO A 20 -13.94 -7.62 31.70
N ASN A 21 -13.46 -8.64 31.00
CA ASN A 21 -14.29 -9.55 30.21
C ASN A 21 -13.53 -10.85 29.83
N PRO A 22 -14.24 -11.90 29.33
CA PRO A 22 -13.63 -13.19 28.99
C PRO A 22 -12.55 -13.11 27.92
N ALA A 23 -12.65 -12.19 26.96
CA ALA A 23 -11.69 -12.08 25.86
C ALA A 23 -10.36 -11.47 26.35
N ALA A 24 -10.43 -10.45 27.22
CA ALA A 24 -9.26 -9.88 27.87
C ALA A 24 -8.54 -10.93 28.74
N HIS A 25 -9.30 -11.70 29.53
CA HIS A 25 -8.76 -12.81 30.30
C HIS A 25 -8.06 -13.84 29.41
N ALA A 26 -8.77 -14.38 28.42
CA ALA A 26 -8.23 -15.40 27.50
C ALA A 26 -6.94 -14.94 26.80
N LEU A 27 -6.89 -13.67 26.36
CA LEU A 27 -5.71 -13.10 25.72
C LEU A 27 -4.50 -13.11 26.65
N HIS A 28 -4.65 -12.55 27.85
CA HIS A 28 -3.51 -12.37 28.75
C HIS A 28 -2.99 -13.70 29.31
N VAL A 29 -3.87 -14.63 29.71
CA VAL A 29 -3.41 -15.94 30.20
C VAL A 29 -2.71 -16.75 29.11
N THR A 30 -3.19 -16.66 27.86
CA THR A 30 -2.51 -17.28 26.71
C THR A 30 -1.12 -16.67 26.52
N CYS A 31 -0.99 -15.34 26.59
CA CYS A 31 0.32 -14.69 26.44
C CYS A 31 1.29 -15.06 27.57
N VAL A 32 0.81 -15.11 28.82
CA VAL A 32 1.61 -15.52 29.98
C VAL A 32 2.09 -16.97 29.82
N GLU A 33 1.20 -17.87 29.42
CA GLU A 33 1.55 -19.27 29.17
C GLU A 33 2.61 -19.41 28.08
N LEU A 34 2.45 -18.71 26.95
CA LEU A 34 3.42 -18.71 25.85
C LEU A 34 4.80 -18.19 26.27
N MET A 35 4.84 -17.14 27.12
CA MET A 35 6.09 -16.60 27.66
C MET A 35 6.74 -17.48 28.73
N ALA A 36 5.96 -18.35 29.38
CA ALA A 36 6.46 -19.29 30.38
C ALA A 36 7.10 -20.55 29.75
N LEU A 37 6.92 -20.77 28.45
CA LEU A 37 7.55 -21.88 27.75
C LEU A 37 9.08 -21.73 27.75
N ALA A 38 9.80 -22.83 27.96
CA ALA A 38 11.25 -22.90 27.83
C ALA A 38 11.69 -22.95 26.34
N VAL A 39 11.15 -22.06 25.52
CA VAL A 39 11.33 -22.00 24.07
C VAL A 39 11.63 -20.55 23.67
N PRO A 40 12.59 -20.29 22.76
CA PRO A 40 12.86 -18.94 22.28
C PRO A 40 11.64 -18.27 21.64
N GLY A 41 11.47 -16.97 21.89
CA GLY A 41 10.31 -16.22 21.36
C GLY A 41 10.20 -16.28 19.83
N LYS A 42 11.32 -16.33 19.11
CA LYS A 42 11.35 -16.55 17.66
C LYS A 42 10.64 -17.83 17.25
N ASP A 43 10.89 -18.93 17.97
CA ASP A 43 10.33 -20.24 17.62
C ASP A 43 8.84 -20.30 17.97
N VAL A 44 8.45 -19.74 19.12
CA VAL A 44 7.04 -19.58 19.50
C VAL A 44 6.28 -18.72 18.49
N GLY A 45 6.83 -17.56 18.12
CA GLY A 45 6.25 -16.69 17.10
C GLY A 45 6.07 -17.39 15.76
N ASN A 46 7.09 -18.11 15.29
CA ASN A 46 6.99 -18.91 14.07
C ASN A 46 5.92 -20.01 14.18
N ALA A 47 5.79 -20.65 15.33
CA ALA A 47 4.76 -21.65 15.59
C ALA A 47 3.36 -21.05 15.53
N LEU A 48 3.15 -19.87 16.12
CA LEU A 48 1.88 -19.13 16.05
C LEU A 48 1.48 -18.81 14.61
N LEU A 49 2.40 -18.27 13.80
CA LEU A 49 2.09 -17.97 12.39
C LEU A 49 1.76 -19.26 11.60
N ASN A 50 2.46 -20.37 11.90
CA ASN A 50 2.24 -21.65 11.24
C ASN A 50 0.87 -22.29 11.54
N VAL A 51 0.12 -21.80 12.55
CA VAL A 51 -1.25 -22.27 12.83
C VAL A 51 -2.18 -22.03 11.63
N VAL A 52 -1.99 -20.90 10.92
CA VAL A 52 -2.81 -20.55 9.74
C VAL A 52 -2.05 -20.62 8.43
N LEU A 53 -0.71 -20.50 8.45
CA LEU A 53 0.11 -20.55 7.23
C LEU A 53 0.44 -21.97 6.76
N LYS A 54 0.19 -22.99 7.59
CA LYS A 54 0.31 -24.40 7.22
C LYS A 54 -1.03 -25.09 7.40
N SER A 55 -1.30 -26.10 6.59
CA SER A 55 -2.53 -26.90 6.71
C SER A 55 -2.56 -27.60 8.07
N GLN A 56 -3.48 -27.19 8.94
CA GLN A 56 -3.68 -27.76 10.26
C GLN A 56 -5.08 -28.39 10.34
N PRO A 57 -5.21 -29.67 10.71
CA PRO A 57 -6.50 -30.37 10.69
C PRO A 57 -7.52 -29.79 11.68
N LEU A 58 -7.05 -29.16 12.76
CA LEU A 58 -7.90 -28.58 13.81
C LEU A 58 -8.36 -27.14 13.51
N VAL A 59 -7.83 -26.51 12.47
CA VAL A 59 -8.16 -25.13 12.09
C VAL A 59 -9.16 -25.18 10.92
N PRO A 60 -10.47 -24.97 11.15
CA PRO A 60 -11.46 -25.00 10.08
C PRO A 60 -11.23 -23.85 9.11
N ARG A 61 -11.16 -24.16 7.81
CA ARG A 61 -10.95 -23.20 6.72
C ARG A 61 -11.95 -22.04 6.78
N GLU A 62 -13.22 -22.35 6.97
CA GLU A 62 -14.34 -21.38 7.01
C GLU A 62 -14.14 -20.25 8.04
N ASN A 63 -13.37 -20.49 9.11
CA ASN A 63 -13.15 -19.52 10.19
C ASN A 63 -11.72 -19.00 10.26
N VAL A 64 -10.90 -19.23 9.22
CA VAL A 64 -9.47 -18.89 9.21
C VAL A 64 -9.21 -17.41 9.53
N THR A 65 -10.09 -16.49 9.14
CA THR A 65 -9.97 -15.06 9.44
C THR A 65 -10.09 -14.78 10.94
N ALA A 66 -10.96 -15.51 11.66
CA ALA A 66 -11.05 -15.42 13.11
C ALA A 66 -9.79 -15.93 13.81
N TRP A 67 -9.13 -16.96 13.24
CA TRP A 67 -7.84 -17.45 13.71
C TRP A 67 -6.72 -16.43 13.46
N MET A 68 -6.66 -15.84 12.26
CA MET A 68 -5.72 -14.77 11.95
C MET A 68 -5.89 -13.58 12.90
N ASN A 69 -7.14 -13.19 13.20
CA ASN A 69 -7.42 -12.12 14.16
C ASN A 69 -6.95 -12.46 15.58
N ALA A 70 -7.18 -13.70 16.05
CA ALA A 70 -6.70 -14.15 17.36
C ALA A 70 -5.17 -14.18 17.43
N ILE A 71 -4.51 -14.68 16.39
CA ILE A 71 -3.04 -14.67 16.27
C ILE A 71 -2.52 -13.24 16.29
N GLY A 72 -3.17 -12.33 15.55
CA GLY A 72 -2.83 -10.90 15.55
C GLY A 72 -2.85 -10.30 16.95
N LEU A 73 -3.95 -10.48 17.70
CA LEU A 73 -4.07 -10.01 19.08
C LEU A 73 -3.02 -10.62 20.01
N ILE A 74 -2.79 -11.93 19.93
CA ILE A 74 -1.84 -12.64 20.80
C ILE A 74 -0.41 -12.20 20.51
N ILE A 75 0.01 -12.25 19.24
CA ILE A 75 1.41 -12.04 18.89
C ILE A 75 1.84 -10.59 19.10
N THR A 76 0.94 -9.60 18.94
CA THR A 76 1.26 -8.19 19.17
C THR A 76 1.30 -7.82 20.64
N ALA A 77 0.67 -8.61 21.52
CA ALA A 77 0.76 -8.48 22.97
C ALA A 77 2.04 -9.12 23.55
N LEU A 78 2.75 -9.93 22.77
CA LEU A 78 4.01 -10.56 23.15
C LEU A 78 5.23 -9.64 22.88
N PRO A 79 6.38 -9.87 23.53
CA PRO A 79 7.61 -9.14 23.29
C PRO A 79 8.13 -9.21 21.83
N GLU A 80 9.01 -8.28 21.46
CA GLU A 80 9.56 -8.15 20.09
C GLU A 80 10.04 -9.46 19.43
N PRO A 81 10.78 -10.34 20.11
CA PRO A 81 11.25 -11.60 19.50
C PRO A 81 10.13 -12.50 18.95
N TYR A 82 8.90 -12.35 19.42
CA TYR A 82 7.76 -13.17 19.00
C TYR A 82 7.13 -12.67 17.70
N TRP A 83 6.88 -11.37 17.56
CA TRP A 83 6.18 -10.83 16.38
C TRP A 83 7.12 -10.39 15.26
N ILE A 84 8.40 -10.12 15.52
CA ILE A 84 9.36 -9.67 14.49
C ILE A 84 9.55 -10.71 13.38
N VAL A 85 9.30 -11.99 13.68
CA VAL A 85 9.37 -13.12 12.73
C VAL A 85 8.39 -13.00 11.55
N LEU A 86 7.38 -12.14 11.66
CA LEU A 86 6.51 -11.80 10.52
C LEU A 86 7.31 -11.18 9.37
N HIS A 87 8.34 -10.39 9.68
CA HIS A 87 9.21 -9.80 8.65
C HIS A 87 9.93 -10.90 7.85
N ASP A 88 10.44 -11.93 8.51
CA ASP A 88 11.08 -13.09 7.85
C ASP A 88 10.10 -13.81 6.91
N ARG A 89 8.81 -13.92 7.30
CA ARG A 89 7.76 -14.51 6.47
C ARG A 89 7.46 -13.67 5.23
N ILE A 90 7.41 -12.35 5.37
CA ILE A 90 7.23 -11.41 4.26
C ILE A 90 8.43 -11.49 3.29
N VAL A 91 9.67 -11.49 3.82
CA VAL A 91 10.90 -11.66 3.02
C VAL A 91 10.85 -12.96 2.20
N SER A 92 10.42 -14.06 2.84
CA SER A 92 10.29 -15.36 2.17
C SER A 92 9.28 -15.32 1.03
N VAL A 93 8.19 -14.56 1.15
CA VAL A 93 7.20 -14.40 0.08
C VAL A 93 7.74 -13.53 -1.05
N ILE A 94 8.35 -12.39 -0.73
CA ILE A 94 8.98 -11.50 -1.70
C ILE A 94 10.02 -12.25 -2.55
N SER A 95 10.76 -13.16 -1.94
CA SER A 95 11.79 -13.96 -2.62
C SER A 95 11.24 -15.22 -3.30
N SER A 96 9.94 -15.47 -3.24
CA SER A 96 9.34 -16.70 -3.76
C SER A 96 9.17 -16.65 -5.29
N PRO A 97 9.22 -17.82 -5.96
CA PRO A 97 8.98 -17.92 -7.40
C PRO A 97 7.65 -17.30 -7.86
N ALA A 98 6.64 -17.27 -7.00
CA ALA A 98 5.34 -16.67 -7.31
C ALA A 98 5.44 -15.17 -7.60
N LEU A 99 6.40 -14.46 -6.99
CA LEU A 99 6.61 -13.03 -7.20
C LEU A 99 7.85 -12.72 -8.04
N THR A 100 8.84 -13.63 -8.11
CA THR A 100 10.07 -13.41 -8.87
C THR A 100 10.02 -13.94 -10.30
N SER A 101 9.16 -14.90 -10.61
CA SER A 101 9.10 -15.49 -11.94
C SER A 101 8.49 -14.52 -12.95
N GLU A 102 9.17 -14.33 -14.09
CA GLU A 102 8.67 -13.57 -15.23
C GLU A 102 7.61 -14.33 -16.05
N THR A 103 7.29 -15.58 -15.68
CA THR A 103 6.19 -16.30 -16.33
C THR A 103 4.92 -15.49 -16.15
N ALA A 104 4.46 -14.88 -17.24
CA ALA A 104 3.21 -14.17 -17.33
C ALA A 104 2.12 -15.11 -16.81
N TRP A 105 1.66 -14.85 -15.58
CA TRP A 105 0.49 -15.51 -15.05
C TRP A 105 -0.64 -15.27 -16.05
N VAL A 106 -1.28 -16.34 -16.51
CA VAL A 106 -2.44 -16.26 -17.39
C VAL A 106 -3.64 -15.88 -16.50
N GLY A 107 -3.64 -14.65 -16.00
CA GLY A 107 -4.60 -14.16 -15.02
C GLY A 107 -4.28 -12.75 -14.50
N TYR A 108 -5.24 -12.14 -13.83
CA TYR A 108 -5.07 -10.84 -13.20
C TYR A 108 -4.30 -11.01 -11.87
N PRO A 109 -3.09 -10.44 -11.70
CA PRO A 109 -2.21 -10.76 -10.57
C PRO A 109 -2.79 -10.35 -9.22
N PHE A 110 -3.76 -9.43 -9.20
CA PHE A 110 -4.47 -9.05 -7.99
C PHE A 110 -5.30 -10.19 -7.41
N GLN A 111 -5.70 -11.18 -8.21
CA GLN A 111 -6.34 -12.39 -7.70
C GLN A 111 -5.39 -13.20 -6.81
N LEU A 112 -4.08 -13.19 -7.10
CA LEU A 112 -3.06 -13.81 -6.26
C LEU A 112 -2.94 -13.12 -4.89
N LEU A 113 -3.33 -11.85 -4.82
CA LEU A 113 -3.25 -11.02 -3.62
C LEU A 113 -4.60 -10.95 -2.88
N ASP A 114 -5.68 -11.39 -3.54
CA ASP A 114 -7.00 -11.52 -2.93
C ASP A 114 -7.10 -12.82 -2.14
N PHE A 115 -6.94 -12.69 -0.82
CA PHE A 115 -7.11 -13.77 0.12
C PHE A 115 -8.47 -14.46 0.00
N THR A 116 -9.56 -13.68 -0.15
CA THR A 116 -10.92 -14.22 -0.16
C THR A 116 -11.15 -15.05 -1.41
N ALA A 117 -10.77 -14.52 -2.57
CA ALA A 117 -10.89 -15.25 -3.84
C ALA A 117 -10.04 -16.53 -3.84
N CYS A 118 -8.78 -16.46 -3.39
CA CYS A 118 -7.90 -17.63 -3.28
C CYS A 118 -8.50 -18.70 -2.35
N HIS A 119 -8.96 -18.28 -1.17
CA HIS A 119 -9.48 -19.16 -0.14
C HIS A 119 -10.77 -19.87 -0.59
N GLN A 120 -11.72 -19.12 -1.15
CA GLN A 120 -13.00 -19.65 -1.63
C GLN A 120 -12.84 -20.57 -2.84
N SER A 121 -11.85 -20.31 -3.70
CA SER A 121 -11.57 -21.12 -4.90
C SER A 121 -10.71 -22.36 -4.62
N TYR A 122 -10.39 -22.66 -3.35
CA TYR A 122 -9.49 -23.74 -2.96
C TYR A 122 -8.08 -23.64 -3.61
N SER A 123 -7.68 -22.44 -4.00
CA SER A 123 -6.37 -22.13 -4.59
C SER A 123 -5.55 -21.38 -3.56
N GLU A 124 -5.25 -22.04 -2.44
CA GLU A 124 -4.55 -21.43 -1.31
C GLU A 124 -3.11 -21.09 -1.71
N MET A 125 -2.88 -19.81 -1.96
CA MET A 125 -1.55 -19.30 -2.23
C MET A 125 -0.90 -18.85 -0.93
N TYR A 126 0.30 -19.35 -0.66
CA TYR A 126 1.05 -18.98 0.53
C TYR A 126 1.25 -17.46 0.65
N CYS A 127 1.44 -16.75 -0.47
CA CYS A 127 1.60 -15.30 -0.48
C CYS A 127 0.34 -14.54 -0.02
N SER A 128 -0.86 -14.97 -0.41
CA SER A 128 -2.11 -14.32 -0.01
C SER A 128 -2.41 -14.55 1.48
N TYR A 129 -2.07 -15.73 2.00
CA TYR A 129 -2.21 -16.04 3.43
C TYR A 129 -1.25 -15.23 4.30
N VAL A 130 0.02 -15.09 3.88
CA VAL A 130 0.98 -14.23 4.57
C VAL A 130 0.53 -12.77 4.52
N LEU A 131 -0.03 -12.32 3.40
CA LEU A 131 -0.55 -10.95 3.27
C LEU A 131 -1.71 -10.70 4.25
N ALA A 132 -2.72 -11.58 4.25
CA ALA A 132 -3.87 -11.47 5.15
C ALA A 132 -3.48 -11.57 6.63
N LEU A 133 -2.54 -12.46 6.96
CA LEU A 133 -2.04 -12.57 8.33
C LEU A 133 -1.24 -11.33 8.74
N ALA A 134 -0.39 -10.80 7.86
CA ALA A 134 0.33 -9.56 8.11
C ALA A 134 -0.63 -8.40 8.37
N HIS A 135 -1.71 -8.32 7.59
CA HIS A 135 -2.77 -7.33 7.83
C HIS A 135 -3.43 -7.51 9.20
N ALA A 136 -3.77 -8.73 9.60
CA ALA A 136 -4.35 -9.00 10.92
C ALA A 136 -3.39 -8.63 12.06
N VAL A 137 -2.10 -8.94 11.94
CA VAL A 137 -1.07 -8.58 12.93
C VAL A 137 -0.90 -7.06 13.00
N TRP A 138 -0.76 -6.37 11.87
CA TRP A 138 -0.56 -4.93 11.84
C TRP A 138 -1.79 -4.13 12.26
N HIS A 139 -3.00 -4.69 12.07
CA HIS A 139 -4.23 -4.11 12.58
C HIS A 139 -4.22 -4.03 14.12
N HIS A 140 -3.70 -5.05 14.80
CA HIS A 140 -3.58 -5.12 16.26
C HIS A 140 -2.26 -4.60 16.83
N SER A 141 -1.31 -4.22 15.96
CA SER A 141 -0.02 -3.67 16.40
C SER A 141 -0.20 -2.26 16.93
N SER A 142 0.60 -1.85 17.90
CA SER A 142 0.72 -0.44 18.31
C SER A 142 1.41 0.40 17.23
N ILE A 143 1.25 1.73 17.27
CA ILE A 143 2.01 2.63 16.37
C ILE A 143 3.53 2.53 16.59
N GLY A 144 3.95 2.17 17.81
CA GLY A 144 5.35 1.89 18.14
C GLY A 144 5.89 0.73 17.31
N GLN A 145 5.18 -0.41 17.29
CA GLN A 145 5.52 -1.58 16.47
C GLN A 145 5.49 -1.24 14.98
N LEU A 146 4.43 -0.57 14.50
CA LEU A 146 4.31 -0.19 13.08
C LEU A 146 5.39 0.78 12.60
N SER A 147 5.99 1.57 13.50
CA SER A 147 7.05 2.51 13.14
C SER A 147 8.36 1.86 12.68
N LEU A 148 8.46 0.53 12.77
CA LEU A 148 9.56 -0.24 12.16
C LEU A 148 9.37 -0.46 10.66
N ILE A 149 8.15 -0.30 10.13
CA ILE A 149 7.84 -0.56 8.71
C ILE A 149 8.67 0.31 7.75
N PRO A 150 8.84 1.64 7.93
CA PRO A 150 9.66 2.43 7.01
C PRO A 150 11.09 1.90 6.91
N LYS A 151 11.72 1.59 8.06
CA LYS A 151 13.07 1.02 8.10
C LYS A 151 13.12 -0.35 7.44
N PHE A 152 12.14 -1.22 7.72
CA PHE A 152 12.01 -2.52 7.08
C PHE A 152 11.88 -2.41 5.55
N LEU A 153 11.08 -1.46 5.05
CA LEU A 153 10.96 -1.21 3.61
C LEU A 153 12.28 -0.75 3.00
N SER A 154 12.92 0.26 3.58
CA SER A 154 14.12 0.88 3.00
C SER A 154 15.38 0.00 3.10
N GLU A 155 15.56 -0.72 4.21
CA GLU A 155 16.78 -1.50 4.48
C GLU A 155 16.65 -2.97 4.05
N VAL A 156 15.45 -3.55 4.12
CA VAL A 156 15.25 -4.99 3.86
C VAL A 156 14.50 -5.24 2.56
N MET A 157 13.35 -4.58 2.33
CA MET A 157 12.54 -4.86 1.14
C MET A 157 13.14 -4.26 -0.13
N LYS A 158 13.55 -2.99 -0.10
CA LYS A 158 14.10 -2.28 -1.27
C LYS A 158 15.18 -3.05 -2.05
N PRO A 159 16.21 -3.65 -1.42
CA PRO A 159 17.22 -4.41 -2.17
C PRO A 159 16.71 -5.71 -2.81
N LEU A 160 15.57 -6.23 -2.36
CA LEU A 160 14.96 -7.49 -2.84
C LEU A 160 13.94 -7.26 -3.97
N VAL A 161 13.30 -6.09 -3.99
CA VAL A 161 12.23 -5.76 -4.94
C VAL A 161 12.82 -5.39 -6.31
N LYS A 162 12.64 -6.29 -7.28
CA LYS A 162 13.14 -6.18 -8.66
C LYS A 162 12.08 -6.46 -9.71
N THR A 163 10.99 -7.13 -9.37
CA THR A 163 9.89 -7.46 -10.30
C THR A 163 8.64 -6.63 -10.00
N GLU A 164 7.76 -6.55 -10.99
CA GLU A 164 6.50 -5.83 -10.86
C GLU A 164 5.57 -6.45 -9.80
N PHE A 165 5.54 -7.78 -9.67
CA PHE A 165 4.71 -8.47 -8.68
C PHE A 165 5.20 -8.27 -7.24
N GLN A 166 6.51 -8.19 -7.03
CA GLN A 166 7.05 -7.84 -5.71
C GLN A 166 6.62 -6.43 -5.30
N LEU A 167 6.66 -5.46 -6.22
CA LEU A 167 6.20 -4.09 -5.95
C LEU A 167 4.71 -4.05 -5.59
N LEU A 168 3.88 -4.72 -6.40
CA LEU A 168 2.44 -4.80 -6.14
C LEU A 168 2.16 -5.47 -4.79
N TYR A 169 2.89 -6.52 -4.41
CA TYR A 169 2.76 -7.16 -3.10
C TYR A 169 3.04 -6.18 -1.95
N ILE A 170 4.11 -5.38 -2.06
CA ILE A 170 4.45 -4.36 -1.05
C ILE A 170 3.35 -3.30 -0.94
N TYR A 171 2.77 -2.87 -2.07
CA TYR A 171 1.67 -1.90 -2.07
C TYR A 171 0.42 -2.46 -1.38
N HIS A 172 0.07 -3.73 -1.63
CA HIS A 172 -1.04 -4.39 -0.94
C HIS A 172 -0.76 -4.60 0.54
N LEU A 173 0.49 -4.87 0.89
CA LEU A 173 0.91 -5.09 2.26
C LEU A 173 0.76 -3.82 3.11
N VAL A 174 1.27 -2.69 2.61
CA VAL A 174 1.39 -1.45 3.41
C VAL A 174 0.26 -0.45 3.15
N GLY A 175 -0.31 -0.44 1.94
CA GLY A 175 -1.35 0.50 1.52
C GLY A 175 -2.51 0.68 2.51
N PRO A 176 -3.12 -0.41 3.04
CA PRO A 176 -4.22 -0.30 4.00
C PRO A 176 -3.91 0.44 5.30
N PHE A 177 -2.62 0.56 5.66
CA PHE A 177 -2.19 1.17 6.92
C PHE A 177 -1.73 2.63 6.77
N LEU A 178 -1.73 3.19 5.56
CA LEU A 178 -1.29 4.56 5.31
C LEU A 178 -2.11 5.60 6.09
N GLN A 179 -3.43 5.43 6.17
CA GLN A 179 -4.29 6.30 6.96
C GLN A 179 -3.89 6.32 8.44
N ARG A 180 -3.52 5.16 8.98
CA ARG A 180 -3.09 5.04 10.37
C ARG A 180 -1.77 5.77 10.61
N PHE A 181 -0.80 5.65 9.69
CA PHE A 181 0.43 6.43 9.75
C PHE A 181 0.18 7.94 9.61
N GLN A 182 -0.74 8.36 8.75
CA GLN A 182 -1.10 9.77 8.60
C GLN A 182 -1.61 10.35 9.93
N GLN A 183 -2.49 9.61 10.62
CA GLN A 183 -3.14 10.04 11.87
C GLN A 183 -2.21 9.94 13.09
N GLU A 184 -1.45 8.85 13.21
CA GLU A 184 -0.71 8.55 14.45
C GLU A 184 0.78 8.89 14.35
N ARG A 185 1.37 8.91 13.14
CA ARG A 185 2.83 9.14 12.96
C ARG A 185 3.22 9.58 11.54
N THR A 186 2.87 10.82 11.18
CA THR A 186 3.00 11.36 9.80
C THR A 186 4.38 11.20 9.18
N ARG A 187 5.47 11.28 9.97
CA ARG A 187 6.84 11.04 9.48
C ARG A 187 7.00 9.68 8.80
N CYS A 188 6.46 8.62 9.39
CA CYS A 188 6.52 7.27 8.82
C CYS A 188 5.77 7.19 7.49
N MET A 189 4.63 7.89 7.37
CA MET A 189 3.86 7.96 6.12
C MET A 189 4.69 8.58 4.98
N LEU A 190 5.42 9.66 5.26
CA LEU A 190 6.29 10.31 4.26
C LEU A 190 7.47 9.41 3.85
N GLU A 191 8.12 8.76 4.82
CA GLU A 191 9.22 7.82 4.58
C GLU A 191 8.75 6.62 3.73
N ILE A 192 7.57 6.06 4.03
CA ILE A 192 6.94 5.00 3.23
C ILE A 192 6.62 5.49 1.82
N GLY A 193 6.07 6.70 1.69
CA GLY A 193 5.75 7.31 0.40
C GLY A 193 6.97 7.38 -0.51
N VAL A 194 8.11 7.88 0.00
CA VAL A 194 9.38 7.91 -0.76
C VAL A 194 9.86 6.49 -1.09
N ALA A 195 9.82 5.56 -0.13
CA ALA A 195 10.26 4.18 -0.35
C ALA A 195 9.50 3.48 -1.48
N PHE A 196 8.20 3.75 -1.65
CA PHE A 196 7.43 3.24 -2.79
C PHE A 196 7.98 3.71 -4.14
N TYR A 197 8.32 4.99 -4.28
CA TYR A 197 8.93 5.50 -5.51
C TYR A 197 10.33 4.93 -5.74
N GLU A 198 11.14 4.78 -4.70
CA GLU A 198 12.48 4.15 -4.81
C GLU A 198 12.37 2.69 -5.30
N MET A 199 11.42 1.91 -4.76
CA MET A 199 11.17 0.54 -5.21
C MET A 199 10.61 0.50 -6.63
N LEU A 200 9.74 1.44 -7.02
CA LEU A 200 9.29 1.58 -8.41
C LEU A 200 10.47 1.84 -9.35
N GLN A 201 11.41 2.70 -8.98
CA GLN A 201 12.61 2.98 -9.77
C GLN A 201 13.48 1.73 -9.94
N ALA A 202 13.67 0.94 -8.88
CA ALA A 202 14.40 -0.32 -8.94
C ALA A 202 13.75 -1.31 -9.92
N VAL A 203 12.42 -1.44 -9.86
CA VAL A 203 11.63 -2.31 -10.76
C VAL A 203 11.67 -1.80 -12.20
N ASP A 204 11.55 -0.48 -12.41
CA ASP A 204 11.66 0.15 -13.72
C ASP A 204 13.02 -0.09 -14.36
N TYR A 205 14.09 -0.11 -13.56
CA TYR A 205 15.45 -0.40 -14.02
C TYR A 205 15.66 -1.88 -14.38
N HIS A 206 15.11 -2.80 -13.59
CA HIS A 206 15.36 -4.23 -13.74
C HIS A 206 14.50 -4.92 -14.81
N ASN A 207 13.32 -4.38 -15.14
CA ASN A 207 12.41 -5.01 -16.10
C ASN A 207 12.48 -4.33 -17.47
N LYS A 208 12.42 -5.09 -18.56
CA LYS A 208 12.34 -4.50 -19.91
C LYS A 208 10.96 -3.88 -20.19
N HIS A 209 9.91 -4.47 -19.64
CA HIS A 209 8.52 -4.04 -19.80
C HIS A 209 7.80 -4.06 -18.44
N LEU A 210 6.80 -3.20 -18.26
CA LEU A 210 5.91 -3.17 -17.09
C LEU A 210 4.47 -3.33 -17.60
N ALA A 211 3.77 -4.36 -17.14
CA ALA A 211 2.43 -4.72 -17.60
C ALA A 211 1.30 -4.02 -16.83
N TYR A 212 1.56 -3.58 -15.60
CA TYR A 212 0.58 -3.04 -14.65
C TYR A 212 0.91 -1.60 -14.24
N MET A 213 1.45 -0.83 -15.19
CA MET A 213 1.80 0.58 -14.99
C MET A 213 0.61 1.43 -14.52
N ASP A 214 -0.59 1.20 -15.06
CA ASP A 214 -1.76 2.02 -14.75
C ASP A 214 -2.20 1.82 -13.28
N PRO A 215 -2.44 0.58 -12.78
CA PRO A 215 -2.72 0.37 -11.35
C PRO A 215 -1.64 0.93 -10.40
N ILE A 216 -0.35 0.79 -10.77
CA ILE A 216 0.76 1.35 -10.00
C ILE A 216 0.63 2.87 -9.91
N CYS A 217 0.38 3.54 -11.04
CA CYS A 217 0.25 4.99 -11.09
C CYS A 217 -0.99 5.48 -10.34
N ASP A 218 -2.13 4.80 -10.49
CA ASP A 218 -3.38 5.15 -9.81
C ASP A 218 -3.22 5.09 -8.29
N PHE A 219 -2.55 4.05 -7.79
CA PHE A 219 -2.23 3.94 -6.37
C PHE A 219 -1.31 5.07 -5.90
N LEU A 220 -0.27 5.42 -6.66
CA LEU A 220 0.63 6.52 -6.32
C LEU A 220 -0.07 7.89 -6.36
N TYR A 221 -1.01 8.10 -7.28
CA TYR A 221 -1.87 9.29 -7.27
C TYR A 221 -2.78 9.32 -6.06
N HIS A 222 -3.40 8.19 -5.70
CA HIS A 222 -4.17 8.09 -4.48
C HIS A 222 -3.33 8.48 -3.26
N ILE A 223 -2.09 7.98 -3.18
CA ILE A 223 -1.17 8.34 -2.09
C ILE A 223 -0.86 9.83 -2.07
N LYS A 224 -0.55 10.42 -3.23
CA LYS A 224 -0.31 11.86 -3.33
C LYS A 224 -1.48 12.66 -2.78
N TYR A 225 -2.68 12.42 -3.28
CA TYR A 225 -3.82 13.28 -2.99
C TYR A 225 -4.44 13.04 -1.61
N MET A 226 -4.34 11.81 -1.08
CA MET A 226 -4.95 11.46 0.21
C MET A 226 -3.98 11.60 1.39
N PHE A 227 -2.67 11.39 1.17
CA PHE A 227 -1.72 11.26 2.27
C PHE A 227 -0.54 12.23 2.18
N THR A 228 0.30 12.15 1.15
CA THR A 228 1.59 12.85 1.15
C THR A 228 1.49 14.31 0.70
N GLY A 229 0.45 14.68 -0.07
CA GLY A 229 0.34 15.99 -0.71
C GLY A 229 1.59 16.34 -1.51
N ASP A 230 2.20 17.48 -1.19
CA ASP A 230 3.47 17.95 -1.77
C ASP A 230 4.68 17.74 -0.84
N SER A 231 4.51 17.12 0.32
CA SER A 231 5.57 17.00 1.35
C SER A 231 6.80 16.20 0.90
N VAL A 232 6.65 15.34 -0.10
CA VAL A 232 7.75 14.53 -0.67
C VAL A 232 8.08 14.89 -2.12
N LYS A 233 7.53 16.00 -2.64
CA LYS A 233 7.59 16.38 -4.05
C LYS A 233 9.01 16.36 -4.60
N ASP A 234 9.93 17.08 -3.98
CA ASP A 234 11.30 17.26 -4.49
C ASP A 234 12.10 15.94 -4.55
N GLN A 235 11.83 15.04 -3.62
CA GLN A 235 12.47 13.71 -3.58
C GLN A 235 11.89 12.81 -4.67
N VAL A 236 10.56 12.78 -4.78
CA VAL A 236 9.83 11.99 -5.77
C VAL A 236 10.10 12.48 -7.20
N GLU A 237 10.27 13.78 -7.41
CA GLU A 237 10.59 14.34 -8.72
C GLU A 237 11.91 13.85 -9.28
N LYS A 238 12.95 13.79 -8.45
CA LYS A 238 14.25 13.23 -8.85
C LYS A 238 14.12 11.77 -9.28
N ILE A 239 13.28 11.01 -8.58
CA ILE A 239 13.04 9.60 -8.89
C ILE A 239 12.25 9.46 -10.21
N ILE A 240 11.16 10.22 -10.38
CA ILE A 240 10.34 10.19 -11.61
C ILE A 240 11.19 10.56 -12.83
N CYS A 241 12.09 11.53 -12.70
CA CYS A 241 13.00 11.95 -13.76
C CYS A 241 13.96 10.84 -14.23
N ALA A 242 14.17 9.78 -13.43
CA ALA A 242 14.98 8.63 -13.81
C ALA A 242 14.19 7.48 -14.45
N LEU A 243 12.85 7.50 -14.38
CA LEU A 243 12.00 6.42 -14.92
C LEU A 243 11.94 6.42 -16.45
N ARG A 244 11.49 5.31 -17.04
CA ARG A 244 11.20 5.20 -18.48
C ARG A 244 10.15 6.23 -18.94
N PRO A 245 10.18 6.66 -20.22
CA PRO A 245 9.26 7.68 -20.74
C PRO A 245 7.77 7.38 -20.49
N ALA A 246 7.39 6.11 -20.62
CA ALA A 246 6.00 5.68 -20.43
C ALA A 246 5.50 5.84 -18.97
N MET A 247 6.38 5.69 -17.97
CA MET A 247 6.07 5.94 -16.56
C MET A 247 6.01 7.44 -16.26
N LYS A 248 6.99 8.21 -16.77
CA LYS A 248 7.02 9.68 -16.65
C LYS A 248 5.73 10.31 -17.18
N LEU A 249 5.27 9.87 -18.34
CA LEU A 249 4.05 10.39 -18.95
C LEU A 249 2.80 10.14 -18.10
N ARG A 250 2.73 8.99 -17.42
CA ARG A 250 1.63 8.63 -16.52
C ARG A 250 1.69 9.39 -15.21
N LEU A 251 2.88 9.55 -14.63
CA LEU A 251 3.12 10.24 -13.36
C LEU A 251 3.32 11.76 -13.50
N ARG A 252 3.10 12.33 -14.69
CA ARG A 252 3.38 13.75 -15.00
C ARG A 252 2.72 14.77 -14.06
N PHE A 253 1.59 14.40 -13.43
CA PHE A 253 0.86 15.28 -12.52
C PHE A 253 1.25 15.08 -11.05
N ILE A 254 2.10 14.09 -10.71
CA ILE A 254 2.59 13.93 -9.34
C ILE A 254 3.45 15.11 -8.91
N THR A 255 4.26 15.63 -9.83
CA THR A 255 5.23 16.72 -9.54
C THR A 255 4.83 18.04 -10.18
N HIS A 256 3.73 18.09 -10.95
CA HIS A 256 3.38 19.22 -11.79
C HIS A 256 4.60 19.73 -12.58
N ILE A 257 5.28 18.85 -13.31
CA ILE A 257 6.29 19.29 -14.28
C ILE A 257 5.56 20.16 -15.30
N SER A 258 5.65 21.48 -15.10
CA SER A 258 5.08 22.46 -16.00
C SER A 258 5.79 22.34 -17.33
N LYS A 259 5.03 21.92 -18.35
CA LYS A 259 5.30 22.03 -19.78
C LYS A 259 6.69 21.54 -20.22
N MET A 260 6.68 20.38 -20.87
CA MET A 260 7.65 20.06 -21.92
C MET A 260 7.76 21.27 -22.86
N GLU A 261 8.91 21.91 -22.87
CA GLU A 261 9.27 22.93 -23.87
C GLU A 261 9.20 22.23 -25.24
N PRO A 262 8.39 22.72 -26.20
CA PRO A 262 8.37 22.13 -27.52
C PRO A 262 9.74 22.32 -28.14
N ALA A 263 10.28 21.24 -28.69
CA ALA A 263 11.51 21.23 -29.47
C ALA A 263 11.55 22.45 -30.38
N VAL A 264 12.57 23.29 -30.21
CA VAL A 264 12.87 24.41 -31.09
C VAL A 264 13.13 23.82 -32.48
N ALA A 265 12.12 23.83 -33.33
CA ALA A 265 12.28 23.66 -34.75
C ALA A 265 13.14 24.84 -35.22
N VAL A 266 14.41 24.54 -35.53
CA VAL A 266 15.32 25.45 -36.20
C VAL A 266 14.75 25.71 -37.60
N ALA A 267 13.94 26.76 -37.73
CA ALA A 267 13.58 27.33 -39.00
C ALA A 267 14.59 28.43 -39.34
N THR A 268 15.69 28.01 -39.97
CA THR A 268 16.54 28.89 -40.78
C THR A 268 15.74 29.37 -41.99
N ALA A 269 15.42 30.66 -42.05
CA ALA A 269 15.20 31.36 -43.31
C ALA A 269 15.47 32.86 -43.15
N THR A 270 16.46 33.30 -43.90
CA THR A 270 17.08 34.62 -43.97
C THR A 270 16.19 35.64 -44.69
N SER A 271 16.20 36.87 -44.16
CA SER A 271 15.91 38.20 -44.76
C SER A 271 15.60 38.31 -46.27
N VAL A 272 14.54 39.05 -46.65
CA VAL A 272 14.57 40.15 -47.65
C VAL A 272 13.44 41.18 -47.38
N SER A 273 13.76 42.44 -47.69
CA SER A 273 13.17 43.77 -47.48
C SER A 273 11.79 44.14 -48.07
N GLN A 274 11.21 45.19 -47.43
CA GLN A 274 10.09 46.13 -47.72
C GLN A 274 10.03 46.70 -49.17
N PRO A 275 8.91 47.34 -49.66
CA PRO A 275 8.35 48.57 -49.05
C PRO A 275 6.83 48.92 -49.19
N THR A 276 6.41 49.79 -48.25
CA THR A 276 5.34 50.83 -48.19
C THR A 276 4.20 50.91 -49.22
N THR A 277 2.96 51.11 -48.73
CA THR A 277 2.02 52.18 -49.16
C THR A 277 1.01 52.55 -48.06
N VAL A 278 0.65 53.83 -48.02
CA VAL A 278 -0.15 54.57 -47.03
C VAL A 278 -1.62 54.67 -47.46
N SER A 279 -2.59 54.64 -46.52
CA SER A 279 -3.81 55.49 -46.54
C SER A 279 -4.72 55.24 -45.31
N SER A 280 -5.20 56.34 -44.74
CA SER A 280 -6.31 56.46 -43.76
C SER A 280 -7.44 57.29 -44.43
N PRO A 281 -8.56 57.71 -43.79
CA PRO A 281 -9.29 57.26 -42.59
C PRO A 281 -10.84 57.11 -42.82
N ALA A 282 -11.58 56.90 -41.73
CA ALA A 282 -13.03 56.61 -41.54
C ALA A 282 -14.08 57.59 -42.15
N PRO A 283 -15.42 57.35 -42.02
CA PRO A 283 -16.14 57.77 -40.81
C PRO A 283 -17.36 56.93 -40.35
N GLN A 284 -17.83 57.31 -39.16
CA GLN A 284 -18.90 56.82 -38.28
C GLN A 284 -20.32 56.83 -38.86
N THR A 285 -21.23 56.03 -38.28
CA THR A 285 -22.60 56.46 -37.92
C THR A 285 -23.20 55.65 -36.77
N ALA A 286 -23.93 56.36 -35.91
CA ALA A 286 -24.54 55.95 -34.66
C ALA A 286 -25.94 55.31 -34.84
N THR A 287 -26.45 54.61 -33.83
CA THR A 287 -27.71 54.94 -33.08
C THR A 287 -28.21 53.78 -32.20
N GLY A 288 -28.33 54.04 -30.89
CA GLY A 288 -29.60 53.93 -30.14
C GLY A 288 -30.09 52.56 -29.62
N PRO A 289 -30.55 52.45 -28.34
CA PRO A 289 -30.84 51.20 -27.64
C PRO A 289 -32.35 50.86 -27.57
N SER A 290 -32.69 49.63 -27.15
CA SER A 290 -34.01 49.29 -26.59
C SER A 290 -33.96 48.03 -25.70
N SER A 291 -34.93 47.93 -24.81
CA SER A 291 -34.75 47.59 -23.41
C SER A 291 -35.85 46.63 -22.89
N ILE A 292 -35.44 45.55 -22.20
CA ILE A 292 -36.10 44.83 -21.07
C ILE A 292 -37.32 43.89 -21.43
N PRO A 293 -37.88 43.07 -20.51
CA PRO A 293 -37.67 41.62 -20.28
C PRO A 293 -38.99 40.80 -20.28
N LEU A 294 -38.98 39.49 -19.92
CA LEU A 294 -40.09 38.75 -19.23
C LEU A 294 -39.62 37.29 -18.99
N SER A 295 -39.33 36.84 -17.77
CA SER A 295 -40.21 36.38 -16.67
C SER A 295 -40.63 34.90 -16.77
N VAL A 296 -40.20 34.14 -15.76
CA VAL A 296 -40.66 32.81 -15.28
C VAL A 296 -41.78 33.08 -14.26
N PRO A 297 -42.89 32.32 -14.19
CA PRO A 297 -43.05 31.21 -13.21
C PRO A 297 -44.05 30.12 -13.73
N GLN A 298 -44.33 28.98 -13.11
CA GLN A 298 -44.11 28.42 -11.77
C GLN A 298 -44.17 26.88 -11.91
#